data_AF-A0A3D0MY14-F1
#
_entry.id   AF-A0A3D0MY14-F1
#
_cell.length_a   1.000
_cell.length_b   1.000
_cell.length_c   1.000
_cell.angle_alpha   90.00
_cell.angle_beta   90.00
_cell.angle_gamma   90.00
#
_symmetry.space_group_name_H-M   'P 1'
#
loop_
_entity.id
_entity.type
_entity.pdbx_description
1 polymer ?
#
loop_
_entity_poly.entity_id
_entity_poly.type
_entity_poly.pdbx_seq_one_letter_code
_entity_poly.pdbx_strand_id
1 'polypeptide(L)' 'MIEKLIIKNYLLIKDAEIDFKKGLNIITGETGAGKTIILDALSLILGERADYSIIKNQDNKLIIEGIFNLKNNSA' A
#
# COMPACT_ATOMS: atom_id res chain seq x y z
N MET A 1 11.44 0.71 -9.24
CA MET A 1 11.03 -0.34 -8.29
C MET A 1 10.54 0.30 -7.02
N ILE A 2 9.46 -0.20 -6.42
CA ILE A 2 8.99 0.27 -5.10
C ILE A 2 9.99 -0.13 -4.01
N GLU A 3 10.36 0.82 -3.17
CA GLU A 3 11.25 0.61 -2.01
C GLU A 3 10.48 0.67 -0.70
N LYS A 4 9.40 1.46 -0.64
CA LYS A 4 8.59 1.63 0.56
C LYS A 4 7.13 1.90 0.24
N LEU A 5 6.23 1.36 1.06
CA LEU A 5 4.81 1.66 1.07
C LEU A 5 4.40 2.13 2.47
N ILE A 6 3.74 3.28 2.55
CA ILE A 6 3.20 3.85 3.78
C ILE A 6 1.68 3.90 3.65
N ILE A 7 0.97 3.39 4.65
CA ILE A 7 -0.50 3.30 4.67
C ILE A 7 -1.01 3.89 5.99
N LYS A 8 -1.92 4.87 5.90
CA LYS A 8 -2.60 5.45 7.07
C LYS A 8 -4.10 5.55 6.84
N ASN A 9 -4.86 5.19 7.89
CA ASN A 9 -6.32 5.31 7.92
C ASN A 9 -7.05 4.55 6.79
N TYR A 10 -6.62 3.31 6.50
CA TYR A 10 -7.12 2.48 5.40
C TYR A 10 -7.66 1.14 5.89
N LEU A 11 -8.96 0.89 5.70
CA LEU A 11 -9.64 -0.35 6.12
C LEU A 11 -9.30 -0.75 7.56
N LEU A 12 -8.60 -1.88 7.77
CA LEU A 12 -8.19 -2.35 9.09
C LEU A 12 -6.89 -1.68 9.59
N ILE A 13 -6.10 -1.08 8.70
CA ILE A 13 -4.79 -0.49 8.99
C ILE A 13 -4.96 0.94 9.51
N LYS A 14 -4.47 1.18 10.73
CA LYS A 14 -4.35 2.54 11.28
C LYS A 14 -3.10 3.23 10.74
N ASP A 15 -1.97 2.55 10.84
CA ASP A 15 -0.65 2.99 10.38
C ASP A 15 0.17 1.74 10.04
N ALA A 16 0.81 1.72 8.87
CA ALA A 16 1.73 0.68 8.47
C ALA A 16 2.80 1.25 7.54
N GLU A 17 4.02 0.75 7.70
CA GLU A 17 5.16 1.06 6.86
C GLU A 17 5.83 -0.26 6.45
N ILE A 18 6.02 -0.44 5.15
CA ILE A 18 6.53 -1.68 4.57
C ILE A 18 7.73 -1.35 3.69
N ASP A 19 8.90 -1.92 4.04
CA ASP A 19 10.11 -1.84 3.23
C ASP A 19 10.20 -3.02 2.26
N PHE A 20 10.31 -2.73 0.96
CA PHE A 20 10.50 -3.74 -0.07
C PHE A 20 11.98 -3.95 -0.36
N LYS A 21 12.36 -5.20 -0.61
CA LYS A 21 13.71 -5.57 -1.04
C LYS A 21 13.71 -5.98 -2.52
N LYS A 22 14.90 -5.99 -3.12
CA LYS A 22 15.08 -6.48 -4.49
C LYS A 22 14.73 -7.96 -4.59
N GLY A 23 14.17 -8.37 -5.72
CA GLY A 23 13.77 -9.75 -5.97
C GLY A 23 12.38 -10.08 -5.42
N LEU A 24 12.21 -11.29 -4.89
CA LEU A 24 10.93 -11.80 -4.41
C LEU A 24 10.65 -11.33 -2.98
N ASN A 25 9.52 -10.63 -2.80
CA ASN A 25 8.99 -10.27 -1.48
C ASN A 25 7.80 -11.19 -1.20
N ILE A 26 7.85 -11.94 -0.08
CA ILE A 26 6.79 -12.88 0.30
C ILE A 26 5.98 -12.26 1.45
N ILE A 27 4.68 -12.08 1.22
CA ILE A 27 3.74 -11.60 2.24
C ILE A 27 2.98 -12.79 2.79
N THR A 28 3.11 -13.04 4.10
CA THR A 28 2.40 -14.10 4.81
C THR A 28 1.45 -13.50 5.86
N GLY A 29 0.67 -14.35 6.53
CA GLY A 29 -0.36 -13.91 7.47
C GLY A 29 -1.41 -14.99 7.69
N GLU A 30 -2.05 -14.93 8.84
CA GLU A 30 -3.06 -15.90 9.32
C GLU A 30 -4.35 -15.83 8.48
N THR A 31 -4.82 -14.62 8.19
CA THR A 31 -5.99 -14.37 7.34
C THR A 31 -5.60 -13.65 6.06
N GLY A 32 -6.47 -13.74 5.04
CA GLY A 32 -6.27 -13.08 3.75
C GLY A 32 -6.43 -11.55 3.81
N ALA A 33 -7.20 -11.02 4.76
CA ALA A 33 -7.58 -9.61 4.81
C ALA A 33 -6.37 -8.67 4.81
N GLY A 34 -5.38 -8.90 5.66
CA GLY A 34 -4.18 -8.04 5.73
C GLY A 34 -3.33 -8.07 4.45
N LYS A 35 -3.28 -9.21 3.76
CA LYS A 35 -2.49 -9.37 2.52
C LYS A 35 -3.18 -8.66 1.36
N THR A 36 -4.49 -8.85 1.21
CA THR A 36 -5.29 -8.19 0.17
C THR A 36 -5.26 -6.67 0.34
N ILE A 37 -5.38 -6.16 1.57
CA ILE A 37 -5.28 -4.72 1.84
C ILE A 37 -3.96 -4.12 1.32
N ILE A 38 -2.83 -4.82 1.49
CA ILE A 38 -1.53 -4.34 0.97
C ILE A 38 -1.53 -4.30 -0.56
N LEU A 39 -2.09 -5.32 -1.20
CA LEU A 39 -2.19 -5.37 -2.67
C LEU A 39 -3.11 -4.26 -3.21
N ASP A 40 -4.26 -4.04 -2.59
CA ASP A 40 -5.18 -2.98 -2.98
C ASP A 40 -4.55 -1.59 -2.81
N ALA A 41 -3.77 -1.37 -1.74
CA ALA A 41 -3.02 -0.14 -1.55
C ALA A 41 -2.00 0.11 -2.67
N LEU A 42 -1.36 -0.95 -3.19
CA LEU A 42 -0.47 -0.86 -4.35
C LEU A 42 -1.24 -0.50 -5.63
N SER A 43 -2.43 -1.04 -5.83
CA SER A 43 -3.26 -0.69 -6.99
C SER A 43 -3.72 0.77 -6.95
N LEU A 44 -4.07 1.29 -5.76
CA LEU A 44 -4.46 2.69 -5.58
C LEU A 44 -3.34 3.68 -5.95
N ILE A 45 -2.08 3.41 -5.55
CA ILE A 45 -0.95 4.27 -5.96
C ILE A 45 -0.61 4.16 -7.46
N LEU A 46 -1.06 3.08 -8.12
CA LEU A 46 -0.94 2.90 -9.56
C LEU A 46 -2.09 3.55 -10.34
N GLY A 47 -3.00 4.24 -9.66
CA GLY A 47 -4.08 5.02 -10.29
C GLY A 47 -5.43 4.33 -10.34
N GLU A 48 -5.62 3.24 -9.59
CA GLU A 48 -6.95 2.68 -9.39
C GLU A 48 -7.89 3.69 -8.72
N ARG A 49 -9.17 3.63 -9.07
CA ARG A 49 -10.18 4.52 -8.51
C ARG A 49 -10.39 4.20 -7.02
N ALA A 50 -10.15 5.20 -6.18
CA ALA A 50 -10.48 5.12 -4.75
C ALA A 50 -11.99 5.26 -4.50
N ASP A 51 -12.51 4.47 -3.56
CA ASP A 51 -13.86 4.57 -3.03
C ASP A 51 -13.84 5.05 -1.56
N TYR A 52 -14.80 5.87 -1.13
CA TYR A 52 -14.82 6.41 0.25
C TYR A 52 -15.02 5.34 1.33
N SER A 53 -15.61 4.17 0.99
CA SER A 53 -15.81 3.04 1.90
C SER A 53 -14.51 2.47 2.47
N ILE A 54 -13.37 2.76 1.83
CA ILE A 54 -12.07 2.26 2.25
C ILE A 54 -11.43 3.08 3.38
N ILE A 55 -12.00 4.24 3.70
CA ILE A 55 -11.52 5.13 4.77
C ILE A 55 -11.94 4.53 6.12
N LYS A 56 -10.95 4.22 6.98
CA LYS A 56 -11.22 3.63 8.30
C LYS A 56 -11.95 4.57 9.24
N ASN A 57 -11.47 5.81 9.34
CA ASN A 57 -12.09 6.88 10.11
C ASN A 57 -12.36 8.06 9.17
N GLN A 58 -13.64 8.36 8.98
CA GLN A 58 -14.10 9.40 8.04
C GLN A 58 -13.70 10.83 8.45
N ASP A 59 -13.38 11.05 9.72
CA ASP A 59 -12.91 12.36 10.22
C ASP A 59 -11.41 12.58 9.93
N ASN A 60 -10.70 11.56 9.43
CA ASN A 60 -9.27 11.63 9.16
C ASN A 60 -8.96 11.42 7.68
N LYS A 61 -7.86 12.02 7.22
CA LYS A 61 -7.36 11.80 5.87
C LYS A 61 -6.83 10.37 5.72
N LEU A 62 -7.23 9.69 4.64
CA LEU A 62 -6.58 8.47 4.18
C LEU A 62 -5.32 8.83 3.38
N ILE A 63 -4.22 8.14 3.65
CA ILE A 63 -2.94 8.37 2.98
C ILE A 63 -2.36 7.02 2.55
N ILE A 64 -2.01 6.92 1.27
CA ILE A 64 -1.22 5.80 0.73
C ILE A 64 -0.10 6.42 -0.08
N GLU A 65 1.15 6.13 0.29
CA GLU A 65 2.35 6.70 -0.32
C GLU A 65 3.31 5.60 -0.71
N GLY A 66 3.80 5.64 -1.96
CA GLY A 66 4.82 4.73 -2.47
C GLY A 66 6.11 5.49 -2.79
N ILE A 67 7.25 5.00 -2.31
CA ILE A 67 8.57 5.51 -2.69
C ILE A 67 9.14 4.58 -3.76
N PHE A 68 9.49 5.15 -4.92
CA PHE A 68 10.00 4.40 -6.06
C PHE A 68 11.41 4.84 -6.43
N ASN A 69 12.27 3.86 -6.64
CA ASN A 69 13.57 4.06 -7.25
C ASN A 69 13.49 3.92 -8.78
N LEU A 70 13.82 5.01 -9.48
CA LEU A 70 13.73 5.12 -10.94
C LEU A 70 15.07 4.91 -11.66
N LYS A 71 16.18 4.65 -10.95
CA LYS A 71 17.53 4.64 -11.51
C LYS A 71 17.75 3.65 -12.68
N ASN A 72 16.85 2.67 -12.86
CA ASN A 72 16.89 1.69 -13.96
C ASN A 72 15.57 1.63 -14.75
N ASN A 73 14.75 2.67 -14.74
CA ASN A 73 13.49 2.69 -15.49
C ASN A 73 13.76 3.25 -16.90
N SER A 74 14.35 2.43 -17.77
CA SER A 74 14.47 2.75 -19.19
C SER A 74 13.10 2.63 -19.83
N ALA A 75 12.55 3.75 -20.31
CA ALA A 75 11.34 3.76 -21.14
C ALA A 75 11.60 3.14 -22.51
#